data_AF-A0A3C2B4E7-F1
#
_entry.id   AF-A0A3C2B4E7-F1
#
_cell.length_a   1.000
_cell.length_b   1.000
_cell.length_c   1.000
_cell.angle_alpha   90.00
_cell.angle_beta   90.00
_cell.angle_gamma   90.00
#
_symmetry.space_group_name_H-M   'P 1'
#
loop_
_entity.id
_entity.type
_entity.pdbx_description
1 polymer ?
#
loop_
_entity_poly.entity_id
_entity_poly.type
_entity_poly.pdbx_seq_one_letter_code
_entity_poly.pdbx_strand_id
1 'polypeptide(L)'
;MTSYQPPRRGTVAALFIAHGLGSVAIGIAGVVVAVTLFERSGSTGWATVGAVARVAPFVVLSAVAGTVADRYSPRVGLTAALLTQVAAAVALLAAAPDAPLVAVAAIGVAAHCGWTLAYPSMAALIARTVPADRLGPTNGVLSTVESLAW
;
A
#
# COMPACT_ATOMS: atom_id res chain seq x y z
N MET A 1 -15.99 -13.16 29.12
CA MET A 1 -16.74 -12.24 28.23
C MET A 1 -16.10 -10.87 28.32
N THR A 2 -15.22 -10.54 27.39
CA THR A 2 -14.52 -9.25 27.33
C THR A 2 -15.49 -8.19 26.81
N SER A 3 -15.70 -7.14 27.57
CA SER A 3 -16.60 -6.03 27.25
C SER A 3 -16.17 -5.36 25.94
N TYR A 4 -17.00 -5.48 24.90
CA TYR A 4 -16.84 -4.75 23.64
C TYR A 4 -17.05 -3.26 23.90
N GLN A 5 -15.98 -2.47 23.92
CA GLN A 5 -16.07 -1.02 23.85
C GLN A 5 -16.08 -0.61 22.37
N PRO A 6 -17.12 0.10 21.89
CA PRO A 6 -17.13 0.60 20.53
C PRO A 6 -15.94 1.55 20.35
N PRO A 7 -15.16 1.40 19.26
CA PRO A 7 -14.03 2.29 19.03
C PRO A 7 -14.52 3.72 18.84
N ARG A 8 -13.74 4.67 19.36
CA ARG A 8 -14.02 6.09 19.20
C ARG A 8 -14.08 6.40 17.70
N ARG A 9 -15.12 7.12 17.25
CA ARG A 9 -15.31 7.50 15.84
C ARG A 9 -14.04 8.08 15.20
N GLY A 10 -13.25 8.84 15.97
CA GLY A 10 -11.96 9.39 15.53
C GLY A 10 -10.92 8.34 15.13
N THR A 11 -10.91 7.16 15.76
CA THR A 11 -9.96 6.07 15.43
C THR A 11 -10.27 5.47 14.07
N VAL A 12 -11.55 5.22 13.76
CA VAL A 12 -11.95 4.67 12.45
C VAL A 12 -11.67 5.69 11.35
N ALA A 13 -12.02 6.96 11.56
CA ALA A 13 -11.71 8.03 10.62
C ALA A 13 -10.20 8.15 10.34
N ALA A 14 -9.36 8.12 11.39
CA ALA A 14 -7.91 8.17 11.25
C ALA A 14 -7.36 6.98 10.44
N LEU A 15 -7.90 5.77 10.62
CA LEU A 15 -7.51 4.60 9.83
C LEU A 15 -7.83 4.80 8.35
N PHE A 16 -9.03 5.27 8.01
CA PHE A 16 -9.41 5.53 6.63
C PHE A 16 -8.57 6.63 5.98
N ILE A 17 -8.27 7.71 6.71
CA ILE A 17 -7.41 8.79 6.21
C ILE A 17 -6.00 8.27 5.97
N ALA A 18 -5.41 7.54 6.93
CA ALA A 18 -4.06 7.01 6.80
C ALA A 18 -3.96 6.00 5.64
N HIS A 19 -4.91 5.07 5.56
CA HIS A 19 -4.97 4.08 4.49
C HIS A 19 -5.16 4.75 3.13
N GLY A 20 -6.12 5.68 3.01
CA GLY A 20 -6.39 6.38 1.75
C GLY A 20 -5.22 7.23 1.27
N LEU A 21 -4.55 7.98 2.16
CA LEU A 21 -3.33 8.71 1.81
C LEU A 21 -2.23 7.75 1.34
N GLY A 22 -2.06 6.61 2.01
CA GLY A 22 -1.10 5.59 1.61
C GLY A 22 -1.43 4.97 0.25
N SER A 23 -2.70 4.65 -0.02
CA SER A 23 -3.17 4.09 -1.29
C SER A 23 -2.89 5.07 -2.44
N VAL A 24 -3.24 6.35 -2.27
CA VAL A 24 -2.95 7.38 -3.29
C VAL A 24 -1.44 7.54 -3.49
N ALA A 25 -0.66 7.54 -2.40
CA ALA A 25 0.79 7.68 -2.49
C ALA A 25 1.45 6.53 -3.26
N ILE A 26 1.03 5.27 -3.05
CA ILE A 26 1.58 4.14 -3.82
C ILE A 26 1.17 4.19 -5.30
N GLY A 27 -0.06 4.64 -5.61
CA GLY A 27 -0.52 4.84 -6.99
C GLY A 27 0.35 5.85 -7.73
N ILE A 28 0.57 7.02 -7.13
CA ILE A 28 1.45 8.07 -7.67
C ILE A 28 2.88 7.56 -7.81
N ALA A 29 3.43 6.89 -6.78
CA ALA A 29 4.79 6.37 -6.81
C ALA A 29 5.01 5.41 -7.99
N GLY A 30 4.05 4.53 -8.27
CA GLY A 30 4.12 3.62 -9.41
C GLY A 30 4.17 4.35 -10.76
N VAL A 31 3.39 5.43 -10.93
CA VAL A 31 3.43 6.28 -12.13
C VAL A 31 4.78 6.97 -12.25
N VAL A 32 5.26 7.60 -11.17
CA VAL A 32 6.54 8.32 -11.14
C VAL A 32 7.71 7.40 -11.49
N VAL A 33 7.74 6.18 -10.94
CA VAL A 33 8.78 5.19 -11.26
C VAL A 33 8.73 4.82 -12.74
N ALA A 34 7.56 4.51 -13.30
CA ALA A 34 7.42 4.13 -14.71
C ALA A 34 7.85 5.27 -15.66
N VAL A 35 7.41 6.51 -15.38
CA VAL A 35 7.77 7.70 -16.16
C VAL A 35 9.27 7.97 -16.06
N THR A 36 9.85 7.92 -14.86
CA THR A 36 11.28 8.15 -14.65
C THR A 36 12.14 7.12 -15.41
N LEU A 37 11.73 5.86 -15.40
CA LEU A 37 12.40 4.80 -16.15
C LEU A 37 12.33 5.05 -17.66
N PHE A 38 11.20 5.54 -18.16
CA PHE A 38 11.05 5.90 -19.57
C PHE A 38 11.88 7.11 -19.96
N GLU A 39 11.73 8.24 -19.26
CA GLU A 39 12.39 9.51 -19.58
C GLU A 39 13.90 9.38 -19.59
N ARG A 40 14.47 8.61 -18.66
CA ARG A 40 15.92 8.44 -18.55
C ARG A 40 16.50 7.41 -19.51
N SER A 41 15.69 6.49 -20.04
CA SER A 41 16.17 5.43 -20.93
C SER A 41 15.77 5.60 -22.39
N GLY A 42 14.72 6.37 -22.67
CA GLY A 42 14.06 6.42 -23.98
C GLY A 42 13.40 5.10 -24.41
N SER A 43 13.29 4.11 -23.50
CA SER A 43 12.87 2.74 -23.82
C SER A 43 11.50 2.42 -23.26
N THR A 44 10.59 1.98 -24.14
CA THR A 44 9.30 1.44 -23.75
C THR A 44 9.43 0.19 -22.88
N GLY A 45 10.50 -0.59 -23.04
CA GLY A 45 10.77 -1.75 -22.18
C GLY A 45 10.97 -1.39 -20.72
N TRP A 46 11.69 -0.29 -20.45
CA TRP A 46 11.89 0.22 -19.08
C TRP A 46 10.61 0.82 -18.48
N ALA A 47 9.76 1.45 -19.30
CA ALA A 47 8.39 1.81 -18.89
C ALA A 47 7.57 0.57 -18.48
N THR A 48 7.62 -0.51 -19.28
CA THR A 48 6.94 -1.76 -18.97
C THR A 48 7.44 -2.38 -17.67
N VAL A 49 8.75 -2.35 -17.41
CA VAL A 49 9.32 -2.79 -16.13
C VAL A 49 8.72 -2.01 -14.96
N GLY A 50 8.59 -0.68 -15.07
CA GLY A 50 7.93 0.14 -14.05
C GLY A 50 6.46 -0.24 -13.83
N ALA A 51 5.71 -0.47 -14.92
CA ALA A 51 4.31 -0.91 -14.83
C ALA A 51 4.17 -2.30 -14.19
N VAL A 52 5.04 -3.25 -14.56
CA VAL A 52 5.04 -4.62 -14.00
C VAL A 52 5.47 -4.59 -12.54
N ALA A 53 6.44 -3.74 -12.16
CA ALA A 53 6.86 -3.55 -10.79
C ALA A 53 5.72 -3.13 -9.85
N ARG A 54 4.70 -2.44 -10.40
CA ARG A 54 3.49 -2.06 -9.68
C ARG A 54 2.51 -3.22 -9.46
N VAL A 55 2.40 -4.17 -10.38
CA VAL A 55 1.38 -5.23 -10.34
C VAL A 55 1.92 -6.55 -9.78
N ALA A 56 3.13 -6.94 -10.18
CA ALA A 56 3.71 -8.23 -9.86
C ALA A 56 3.77 -8.52 -8.34
N PRO A 57 4.15 -7.57 -7.45
CA PRO A 57 4.18 -7.83 -6.02
C PRO A 57 2.82 -8.26 -5.45
N PHE A 58 1.72 -7.64 -5.89
CA PHE A 58 0.39 -8.02 -5.41
C PHE A 58 0.01 -9.43 -5.86
N VAL A 59 0.31 -9.79 -7.10
CA VAL A 59 0.02 -11.13 -7.62
C VAL A 59 0.83 -12.18 -6.86
N VAL A 60 2.14 -11.98 -6.75
CA VAL A 60 3.08 -12.96 -6.19
C VAL A 60 2.95 -13.07 -4.68
N LEU A 61 2.75 -11.95 -3.98
CA LEU A 61 2.75 -11.91 -2.52
C LEU A 61 1.36 -11.92 -1.89
N SER A 62 0.26 -11.91 -2.67
CA SER A 62 -1.12 -11.92 -2.15
C SER A 62 -1.35 -13.00 -1.08
N ALA A 63 -0.98 -14.25 -1.38
CA ALA A 63 -1.14 -15.37 -0.45
C ALA A 63 -0.29 -15.19 0.81
N VAL A 64 0.97 -14.75 0.66
CA VAL A 64 1.88 -14.51 1.78
C VAL A 64 1.35 -13.39 2.68
N ALA A 65 0.90 -12.28 2.08
CA ALA A 65 0.34 -11.14 2.78
C ALA A 65 -0.88 -11.52 3.63
N GLY A 66 -1.76 -12.39 3.10
CA GLY A 66 -2.87 -12.95 3.86
C GLY A 66 -2.40 -13.73 5.09
N THR A 67 -1.47 -14.68 4.91
CA THR A 67 -0.95 -15.48 6.04
C THR A 67 -0.23 -14.63 7.10
N VAL A 68 0.44 -13.55 6.71
CA VAL A 68 1.09 -12.61 7.62
C VAL A 68 0.02 -11.81 8.37
N ALA A 69 -1.02 -11.32 7.69
CA ALA A 69 -2.12 -10.60 8.32
C ALA A 69 -2.89 -11.44 9.34
N ASP A 70 -2.97 -12.76 9.14
CA ASP A 70 -3.63 -13.68 10.07
C ASP A 70 -2.79 -13.93 11.33
N ARG A 71 -1.46 -13.90 11.23
CA ARG A 71 -0.54 -14.24 12.33
C ARG A 71 -0.09 -13.04 13.16
N TYR A 72 -0.05 -11.85 12.56
CA TYR A 72 0.45 -10.64 13.20
C TYR A 72 -0.67 -9.65 13.48
N SER A 73 -0.38 -8.65 14.33
CA SER A 73 -1.34 -7.59 14.60
C SER A 73 -1.62 -6.79 13.31
N PRO A 74 -2.89 -6.63 12.91
CA PRO A 74 -3.26 -5.82 11.74
C PRO A 74 -2.77 -4.37 11.83
N ARG A 75 -2.65 -3.83 13.05
CA ARG A 75 -2.05 -2.49 13.25
C ARG A 75 -0.58 -2.47 12.83
N VAL A 76 0.17 -3.49 13.21
CA VAL A 76 1.59 -3.62 12.86
C VAL A 76 1.75 -3.77 11.36
N GLY A 77 0.91 -4.58 10.70
CA GLY A 77 0.92 -4.75 9.25
C GLY A 77 0.66 -3.45 8.49
N LEU A 78 -0.37 -2.68 8.87
CA LEU A 78 -0.68 -1.40 8.24
C LEU A 78 0.44 -0.36 8.49
N THR A 79 0.96 -0.28 9.71
CA THR A 79 2.09 0.61 10.02
C THR A 79 3.34 0.23 9.24
N ALA A 80 3.66 -1.06 9.12
CA ALA A 80 4.79 -1.54 8.33
C ALA A 80 4.65 -1.14 6.86
N ALA A 81 3.47 -1.33 6.27
CA ALA A 81 3.20 -0.92 4.89
C ALA A 81 3.45 0.59 4.69
N LEU A 82 2.90 1.43 5.58
CA LEU A 82 3.10 2.88 5.52
C LEU A 82 4.58 3.29 5.71
N LEU A 83 5.30 2.63 6.62
CA LEU A 83 6.73 2.89 6.83
C LEU A 83 7.56 2.47 5.61
N THR A 84 7.21 1.36 4.95
CA THR A 84 7.87 0.98 3.69
C THR A 84 7.66 2.03 2.61
N GLN A 85 6.47 2.64 2.52
CA GLN A 85 6.21 3.74 1.60
C GLN A 85 7.08 4.96 1.88
N VAL A 86 7.17 5.38 3.14
CA VAL A 86 8.02 6.50 3.54
C VAL A 86 9.48 6.20 3.25
N ALA A 87 9.95 5.00 3.59
CA ALA A 87 11.32 4.58 3.33
C ALA A 87 11.65 4.56 1.82
N ALA A 88 10.75 4.05 0.99
CA ALA A 88 10.93 4.04 -0.46
C ALA A 88 10.94 5.45 -1.05
N ALA A 89 10.05 6.34 -0.59
CA ALA A 89 10.04 7.73 -1.02
C ALA A 89 11.34 8.45 -0.64
N VAL A 90 11.81 8.29 0.60
CA VAL A 90 13.10 8.83 1.04
C VAL A 90 14.26 8.25 0.23
N ALA A 91 14.24 6.95 -0.05
CA ALA A 91 15.28 6.31 -0.87
C ALA A 91 15.30 6.87 -2.30
N LEU A 92 14.13 7.05 -2.94
CA LEU A 92 14.04 7.66 -4.27
C LEU A 92 14.52 9.12 -4.28
N LEU A 93 14.18 9.90 -3.24
CA LEU A 93 14.66 11.27 -3.10
C LEU A 93 16.18 11.34 -2.88
N ALA A 94 16.72 10.45 -2.03
CA ALA A 94 18.14 10.40 -1.70
C ALA A 94 18.99 9.83 -2.85
N ALA A 95 18.42 8.98 -3.70
CA ALA A 95 19.10 8.35 -4.83
C ALA A 95 19.67 9.35 -5.86
N ALA A 96 19.27 10.63 -5.79
CA ALA A 96 19.66 11.69 -6.73
C ALA A 96 19.26 11.38 -8.19
N PRO A 97 19.33 12.35 -9.12
CA PRO A 97 18.97 12.12 -10.53
C PRO A 97 19.80 11.02 -11.21
N ASP A 98 20.98 10.71 -10.66
CA ASP A 98 22.00 9.85 -11.28
C ASP A 98 21.92 8.37 -10.89
N ALA A 99 21.00 7.97 -9.99
CA ALA A 99 20.92 6.57 -9.57
C ALA A 99 20.66 5.62 -10.76
N PRO A 100 21.29 4.43 -10.81
CA PRO A 100 21.04 3.46 -11.88
C PRO A 100 19.55 3.14 -12.03
N LEU A 101 19.07 2.97 -13.27
CA LEU A 101 17.65 2.65 -13.54
C LEU A 101 17.18 1.40 -12.79
N VAL A 102 18.07 0.40 -12.66
CA VAL A 102 17.81 -0.81 -11.88
C VAL A 102 17.51 -0.50 -10.42
N ALA A 103 18.21 0.47 -9.82
CA ALA A 103 17.97 0.87 -8.43
C ALA A 103 16.61 1.55 -8.28
N VAL A 104 16.24 2.43 -9.21
CA VAL A 104 14.91 3.07 -9.24
C VAL A 104 13.81 2.02 -9.35
N ALA A 105 13.95 1.08 -10.28
CA ALA A 105 13.00 -0.03 -10.44
C ALA A 105 12.92 -0.90 -9.18
N ALA A 106 14.05 -1.25 -8.58
CA ALA A 106 14.12 -2.07 -7.37
C ALA A 106 13.45 -1.40 -6.16
N ILE A 107 13.65 -0.09 -5.97
CA ILE A 107 12.98 0.67 -4.90
C ILE A 107 11.47 0.69 -5.14
N GLY A 108 11.03 0.90 -6.39
CA GLY A 108 9.62 0.83 -6.76
C GLY A 108 9.00 -0.54 -6.42
N VAL A 109 9.65 -1.63 -6.83
CA VAL A 109 9.21 -3.00 -6.49
C VAL A 109 9.14 -3.19 -4.97
N ALA A 110 10.16 -2.77 -4.24
CA ALA A 110 10.20 -2.90 -2.78
C ALA A 110 9.05 -2.13 -2.09
N ALA A 111 8.71 -0.94 -2.58
CA ALA A 111 7.57 -0.17 -2.11
C ALA A 111 6.25 -0.97 -2.27
N HIS A 112 6.00 -1.50 -3.47
CA HIS A 112 4.82 -2.30 -3.76
C HIS A 112 4.78 -3.62 -2.96
N CYS A 113 5.92 -4.28 -2.74
CA CYS A 113 6.01 -5.45 -1.87
C CYS A 113 5.56 -5.13 -0.44
N GLY A 114 6.05 -4.04 0.16
CA GLY A 114 5.62 -3.62 1.50
C GLY A 114 4.14 -3.25 1.56
N TRP A 115 3.62 -2.61 0.51
CA TRP A 115 2.22 -2.22 0.42
C TRP A 115 1.25 -3.40 0.38
N THR A 116 1.69 -4.60 -0.02
CA THR A 116 0.82 -5.79 -0.08
C THR A 116 0.14 -6.13 1.25
N LEU A 117 0.72 -5.72 2.38
CA LEU A 117 0.15 -5.91 3.71
C LEU A 117 -0.96 -4.91 4.06
N ALA A 118 -1.06 -3.78 3.37
CA ALA A 118 -1.96 -2.68 3.75
C ALA A 118 -3.43 -3.11 3.68
N TYR A 119 -3.87 -3.65 2.55
CA TYR A 119 -5.27 -4.05 2.35
C TYR A 119 -5.73 -5.14 3.34
N PRO A 120 -5.08 -6.30 3.47
CA PRO A 120 -5.54 -7.33 4.41
C PRO A 120 -5.47 -6.85 5.87
N SER A 121 -4.48 -6.01 6.22
CA SER A 121 -4.42 -5.37 7.54
C SER A 121 -5.60 -4.44 7.78
N MET A 122 -5.96 -3.61 6.80
CA MET A 122 -7.09 -2.68 6.89
C MET A 122 -8.42 -3.42 6.98
N ALA A 123 -8.61 -4.47 6.17
CA ALA A 123 -9.79 -5.33 6.22
C ALA A 123 -9.96 -5.98 7.61
N ALA A 124 -8.87 -6.51 8.17
CA ALA A 124 -8.87 -7.08 9.52
C ALA A 124 -9.12 -6.02 10.61
N LEU A 125 -8.61 -4.80 10.46
CA LEU A 125 -8.89 -3.69 11.39
C LEU A 125 -10.36 -3.30 11.35
N ILE A 126 -10.96 -3.18 10.17
CA ILE A 126 -12.40 -2.88 10.01
C ILE A 126 -13.23 -3.99 10.67
N ALA A 127 -12.96 -5.26 10.37
CA ALA A 127 -13.67 -6.39 10.96
C ALA A 127 -13.63 -6.41 12.50
N ARG A 128 -12.55 -5.89 13.10
CA ARG A 128 -12.37 -5.83 14.57
C ARG A 128 -12.91 -4.56 15.22
N THR A 129 -13.17 -3.50 14.44
CA THR A 129 -13.54 -2.17 14.97
C THR A 129 -14.95 -1.77 14.59
N VAL A 130 -15.53 -2.36 13.56
CA VAL A 130 -16.84 -1.96 13.04
C VAL A 130 -17.88 -3.01 13.42
N PRO A 131 -19.06 -2.61 13.93
CA PRO A 131 -20.18 -3.51 14.18
C PRO A 131 -20.58 -4.32 12.94
N ALA A 132 -21.02 -5.57 13.14
CA ALA A 132 -21.32 -6.50 12.05
C ALA A 132 -22.34 -5.96 11.03
N ASP A 133 -23.36 -5.23 11.49
CA ASP A 133 -24.40 -4.60 10.66
C ASP A 133 -23.86 -3.45 9.79
N ARG A 134 -22.69 -2.91 10.11
CA ARG A 134 -22.03 -1.80 9.40
C ARG A 134 -20.88 -2.26 8.51
N LEU A 135 -20.48 -3.54 8.55
CA LEU A 135 -19.34 -4.04 7.77
C LEU A 135 -19.54 -3.87 6.26
N GLY A 136 -20.73 -4.15 5.73
CA GLY A 136 -21.04 -3.99 4.31
C GLY A 136 -20.80 -2.55 3.82
N PRO A 137 -21.49 -1.55 4.40
CA PRO A 137 -21.26 -0.14 4.09
C PRO A 137 -19.80 0.30 4.26
N THR A 138 -19.13 -0.13 5.34
CA THR A 138 -17.73 0.25 5.57
C THR A 138 -16.76 -0.35 4.56
N ASN A 139 -16.97 -1.61 4.14
CA ASN A 139 -16.19 -2.21 3.05
C ASN A 139 -16.46 -1.53 1.71
N GLY A 140 -17.67 -0.99 1.50
CA GLY A 140 -17.98 -0.13 0.37
C GLY A 140 -17.10 1.12 0.35
N VAL A 141 -16.97 1.81 1.49
CA VAL A 141 -16.07 2.98 1.62
C VAL A 141 -14.61 2.59 1.37
N LEU A 142 -14.14 1.46 1.92
CA LEU A 142 -12.78 0.97 1.67
C LEU A 142 -12.54 0.72 0.18
N SER A 143 -13.50 0.10 -0.50
CA SER A 143 -13.41 -0.16 -1.94
C SER A 143 -13.37 1.14 -2.75
N THR A 144 -14.15 2.16 -2.36
CA THR A 144 -14.08 3.49 -2.99
C THR A 144 -12.70 4.12 -2.81
N VAL A 145 -12.11 4.02 -1.61
CA VAL A 145 -10.77 4.54 -1.33
C VAL A 145 -9.72 3.83 -2.20
N GLU A 146 -9.80 2.50 -2.33
CA GLU A 146 -8.92 1.75 -3.23
C GLU A 146 -9.11 2.16 -4.69
N SER A 147 -10.34 2.27 -5.18
CA SER A 147 -10.59 2.66 -6.57
C SER A 147 -10.05 4.05 -6.93
N LEU A 148 -10.03 4.99 -5.98
CA LEU A 148 -9.46 6.34 -6.18
C LEU A 148 -7.93 6.34 -6.25
N ALA A 149 -7.28 5.28 -5.76
CA ALA A 149 -5.84 5.18 -5.69
C ALA A 149 -5.19 4.56 -6.95
N TRP A 150 -5.97 3.91 -7.82
CA TRP A 150 -5.43 3.12 -8.94
C TRP A 150 -5.67 3.71 -10.32
#